data_AF-A0A7Y2XXB1-F1
#
_entry.id   AF-A0A7Y2XXB1-F1
#
_cell.length_a   1.000
_cell.length_b   1.000
_cell.length_c   1.000
_cell.angle_alpha   90.00
_cell.angle_beta   90.00
_cell.angle_gamma   90.00
#
_symmetry.space_group_name_H-M   'P 1'
#
loop_
_entity.id
_entity.type
_entity.pdbx_description
1 polymer ?
#
loop_
_entity_poly.entity_id
_entity_poly.type
_entity_poly.pdbx_seq_one_letter_code
_entity_poly.pdbx_strand_id
1 'polypeptide(L)'
;DMGRPGLGVYLRDAEKVAMAVAAAGFKLAPQEESPLAALMPDANSGKLEDGCLDYRLLSVIIEGRCEEEKAKDVLKALLRVEKEIDTVFSVGLISRVDENGDCKALEFLDELGIERPHRGKVNPGLGKPLSLD
;
A
#
# COMPACT_ATOMS: atom_id res chain seq x y z
N ASP A 1 -5.34 -1.98 -0.27
CA ASP A 1 -6.43 -2.71 0.41
C ASP A 1 -6.89 -3.84 -0.51
N MET A 2 -6.79 -5.09 -0.09
CA MET A 2 -7.05 -6.29 -0.89
C MET A 2 -8.31 -7.01 -0.42
N GLY A 3 -9.04 -7.65 -1.34
CA GLY A 3 -10.19 -8.52 -1.06
C GLY A 3 -11.57 -7.84 -0.98
N ARG A 4 -11.62 -6.50 -0.92
CA ARG A 4 -12.89 -5.74 -0.93
C ARG A 4 -13.56 -5.69 -2.32
N PRO A 5 -14.89 -5.49 -2.41
CA PRO A 5 -15.86 -5.34 -1.31
C PRO A 5 -16.39 -6.67 -0.74
N GLY A 6 -15.86 -7.82 -1.13
CA GLY A 6 -16.30 -9.12 -0.60
C GLY A 6 -15.74 -10.35 -1.32
N LEU A 7 -14.72 -10.18 -2.17
CA LEU A 7 -14.05 -11.28 -2.85
C LEU A 7 -13.20 -12.11 -1.86
N GLY A 8 -12.67 -11.44 -0.84
CA GLY A 8 -11.70 -12.01 0.09
C GLY A 8 -10.32 -12.12 -0.54
N VAL A 9 -9.35 -12.53 0.26
CA VAL A 9 -7.94 -12.63 -0.13
C VAL A 9 -7.28 -13.77 0.62
N TYR A 10 -6.49 -14.58 -0.08
CA TYR A 10 -5.57 -15.51 0.57
C TYR A 10 -4.25 -14.81 0.85
N LEU A 11 -3.62 -15.12 1.99
CA LEU A 11 -2.37 -14.47 2.37
C LEU A 11 -1.22 -14.73 1.39
N ARG A 12 -1.22 -15.85 0.64
CA ARG A 12 -0.29 -16.04 -0.49
C ARG A 12 -0.38 -14.98 -1.59
N ASP A 13 -1.56 -14.41 -1.84
CA ASP A 13 -1.70 -13.32 -2.80
C ASP A 13 -1.30 -11.98 -2.19
N ALA A 14 -1.56 -11.78 -0.89
CA ALA A 14 -1.06 -10.61 -0.16
C ALA A 14 0.48 -10.60 -0.10
N GLU A 15 1.11 -11.75 0.11
CA GLU A 15 2.56 -11.93 0.07
C GLU A 15 3.14 -11.52 -1.28
N LYS A 16 2.59 -12.02 -2.40
CA LYS A 16 3.07 -11.63 -3.74
C LYS A 16 3.09 -10.12 -3.93
N VAL A 17 2.01 -9.44 -3.54
CA VAL A 17 1.93 -7.98 -3.65
C VAL A 17 2.92 -7.30 -2.71
N ALA A 18 3.03 -7.75 -1.46
CA ALA A 18 3.95 -7.20 -0.47
C ALA A 18 5.42 -7.32 -0.92
N MET A 19 5.82 -8.50 -1.41
CA MET A 19 7.15 -8.73 -1.97
C MET A 19 7.42 -7.88 -3.20
N ALA A 20 6.45 -7.75 -4.11
CA ALA A 20 6.60 -6.96 -5.33
C ALA A 20 6.81 -5.46 -5.02
N VAL A 21 6.04 -4.89 -4.09
CA VAL A 21 6.22 -3.48 -3.71
C VAL A 21 7.50 -3.26 -2.90
N ALA A 22 7.87 -4.22 -2.03
CA ALA A 22 9.11 -4.15 -1.26
C ALA A 22 10.35 -4.13 -2.17
N ALA A 23 10.39 -5.01 -3.18
CA ALA A 23 11.44 -5.03 -4.19
C ALA A 23 11.52 -3.72 -5.02
N ALA A 24 10.42 -2.99 -5.15
CA ALA A 24 10.37 -1.69 -5.82
C ALA A 24 10.79 -0.50 -4.91
N GLY A 25 11.14 -0.75 -3.65
CA GLY A 25 11.57 0.27 -2.69
C GLY A 25 10.47 0.77 -1.75
N PHE A 26 9.34 0.06 -1.64
CA PHE A 26 8.33 0.31 -0.62
C PHE A 26 8.76 -0.27 0.72
N LYS A 27 8.82 0.58 1.75
CA LYS A 27 9.07 0.16 3.13
C LYS A 27 7.74 -0.13 3.78
N LEU A 28 7.49 -1.41 4.07
CA LEU A 28 6.29 -1.86 4.79
C LEU A 28 6.26 -1.25 6.19
N ALA A 29 5.05 -1.02 6.70
CA ALA A 29 4.86 -0.50 8.04
C ALA A 29 5.47 -1.44 9.09
N PRO A 30 5.94 -0.91 10.24
CA PRO A 30 6.43 -1.73 11.35
C PRO A 30 5.39 -2.73 11.85
N GLN A 31 5.86 -3.83 12.47
CA GLN A 31 5.00 -4.91 12.96
C GLN A 31 3.99 -4.44 14.02
N GLU A 32 4.38 -3.45 14.81
CA GLU A 32 3.58 -2.82 15.86
C GLU A 32 2.48 -1.88 15.31
N GLU A 33 2.60 -1.45 14.05
CA GLU A 33 1.65 -0.54 13.40
C GLU A 33 0.73 -1.25 12.41
N SER A 34 1.10 -2.45 11.93
CA SER A 34 0.32 -3.18 10.94
C SER A 34 0.11 -4.66 11.30
N PRO A 35 -1.16 -5.13 11.38
CA PRO A 35 -1.47 -6.54 11.64
C PRO A 35 -0.90 -7.50 10.59
N LEU A 36 -0.75 -7.06 9.33
CA LEU A 36 -0.14 -7.89 8.29
C LEU A 36 1.37 -8.00 8.49
N ALA A 37 2.04 -6.89 8.84
CA ALA A 37 3.48 -6.89 9.09
C ALA A 37 3.87 -7.78 10.29
N ALA A 38 2.99 -7.91 11.29
CA ALA A 38 3.19 -8.84 12.41
C ALA A 38 3.33 -10.31 12.00
N LEU A 39 2.93 -10.68 10.77
CA LEU A 39 3.10 -12.02 10.20
C LEU A 39 4.36 -12.15 9.33
N MET A 40 5.21 -11.11 9.24
CA MET A 40 6.44 -11.10 8.44
C MET A 40 7.67 -11.36 9.31
N PRO A 41 8.42 -12.46 9.09
CA PRO A 41 9.70 -12.68 9.78
C PRO A 41 10.75 -11.60 9.51
N ASP A 42 10.72 -11.02 8.30
CA ASP A 42 11.51 -9.84 7.90
C ASP A 42 10.63 -8.86 7.11
N ALA A 43 10.31 -7.72 7.75
CA ALA A 43 9.46 -6.68 7.16
C ALA A 43 10.06 -6.03 5.90
N ASN A 44 11.36 -6.17 5.64
CA ASN A 44 11.97 -5.62 4.42
C ASN A 44 11.71 -6.50 3.18
N SER A 45 11.36 -7.77 3.39
CA SER A 45 11.17 -8.73 2.30
C SER A 45 9.75 -8.72 1.75
N GLY A 46 8.76 -8.39 2.58
CA GLY A 46 7.34 -8.60 2.28
C GLY A 46 6.89 -10.07 2.34
N LYS A 47 7.80 -10.99 2.66
CA LYS A 47 7.49 -12.42 2.83
C LYS A 47 6.75 -12.65 4.14
N LEU A 48 5.67 -13.41 4.08
CA LEU A 48 4.90 -13.81 5.26
C LEU A 48 5.45 -15.13 5.83
N GLU A 49 5.05 -15.45 7.06
CA GLU A 49 5.31 -16.76 7.64
C GLU A 49 4.60 -17.85 6.81
N ASP A 50 5.34 -18.88 6.37
CA ASP A 50 4.83 -19.91 5.47
C ASP A 50 3.54 -20.59 5.99
N GLY A 51 3.39 -20.70 7.32
CA GLY A 51 2.23 -21.33 7.96
C GLY A 51 0.91 -20.56 7.81
N CYS A 52 0.94 -19.29 7.39
CA CYS A 52 -0.26 -18.47 7.26
C CYS A 52 -0.75 -18.29 5.81
N LEU A 53 0.00 -18.75 4.80
CA LEU A 53 -0.25 -18.46 3.39
C LEU A 53 -1.63 -18.94 2.87
N ASP A 54 -2.18 -20.00 3.46
CA ASP A 54 -3.50 -20.55 3.13
C ASP A 54 -4.65 -19.95 3.94
N TYR A 55 -4.38 -19.00 4.83
CA TYR A 55 -5.44 -18.27 5.53
C TYR A 55 -6.17 -17.35 4.56
N ARG A 56 -7.49 -17.45 4.55
CA ARG A 56 -8.38 -16.58 3.78
C ARG A 56 -8.95 -15.51 4.71
N LEU A 57 -8.71 -14.26 4.36
CA LEU A 57 -9.25 -13.09 5.05
C LEU A 57 -10.35 -12.44 4.21
N LEU A 58 -11.24 -11.70 4.88
CA LEU A 58 -12.23 -10.85 4.20
C LEU A 58 -11.54 -9.69 3.47
N SER A 59 -10.57 -9.07 4.11
CA SER A 59 -9.72 -8.03 3.54
C SER A 59 -8.41 -7.93 4.30
N VAL A 60 -7.38 -7.44 3.64
CA VAL A 60 -6.11 -7.10 4.28
C VAL A 60 -5.49 -5.88 3.63
N ILE A 61 -4.77 -5.08 4.41
CA ILE A 61 -4.10 -3.88 3.93
C ILE A 61 -2.59 -4.14 3.97
N ILE A 62 -1.94 -3.88 2.84
CA ILE A 62 -0.49 -3.71 2.76
C ILE A 62 -0.25 -2.21 2.85
N GLU A 63 0.40 -1.77 3.92
CA GLU A 63 0.61 -0.35 4.23
C GLU A 63 2.08 -0.05 4.53
N GLY A 64 2.47 1.21 4.35
CA GLY A 64 3.87 1.63 4.43
C GLY A 64 4.11 2.92 3.66
N ARG A 65 5.37 3.15 3.31
CA ARG A 65 5.83 4.37 2.62
C ARG A 65 7.02 4.08 1.71
N CYS A 66 7.21 4.90 0.69
CA CYS A 66 8.44 4.92 -0.11
C CYS A 66 8.92 6.36 -0.27
N GLU A 67 10.17 6.53 -0.69
CA GLU A 67 10.65 7.83 -1.14
C GLU A 67 9.87 8.24 -2.42
N GLU A 68 9.72 9.54 -2.65
CA GLU A 68 8.89 10.06 -3.76
C GLU A 68 9.40 9.56 -5.12
N GLU A 69 10.72 9.46 -5.29
CA GLU A 69 11.36 8.99 -6.52
C GLU A 69 11.09 7.51 -6.80
N LYS A 70 10.69 6.74 -5.78
CA LYS A 70 10.32 5.32 -5.90
C LYS A 70 8.85 5.09 -6.15
N ALA A 71 7.99 6.10 -5.95
CA ALA A 71 6.54 5.92 -6.08
C ALA A 71 6.13 5.40 -7.46
N LYS A 72 6.74 5.91 -8.54
CA LYS A 72 6.46 5.43 -9.91
C LYS A 72 6.87 3.96 -10.10
N ASP A 73 7.97 3.52 -9.50
CA ASP A 73 8.43 2.13 -9.58
C ASP A 73 7.50 1.20 -8.79
N VAL A 74 7.03 1.64 -7.62
CA VAL A 74 6.03 0.91 -6.82
C VAL A 74 4.70 0.78 -7.59
N LEU A 75 4.22 1.84 -8.22
CA LEU A 75 3.01 1.80 -9.07
C LEU A 75 3.17 0.83 -10.25
N LYS A 76 4.33 0.81 -10.90
CA LYS A 76 4.64 -0.18 -11.95
C LYS A 76 4.65 -1.61 -11.43
N ALA A 77 5.17 -1.83 -10.22
CA ALA A 77 5.15 -3.15 -9.59
C ALA A 77 3.71 -3.61 -9.32
N LEU A 78 2.85 -2.71 -8.83
CA LEU A 78 1.42 -2.96 -8.62
C LEU A 78 0.70 -3.34 -9.93
N LEU A 79 0.94 -2.59 -11.03
CA LEU A 79 0.38 -2.89 -12.36
C LEU A 79 0.87 -4.23 -12.97
N ARG A 80 1.99 -4.77 -12.48
CA ARG A 80 2.48 -6.09 -12.89
C ARG A 80 1.82 -7.18 -12.05
N VAL A 81 1.93 -7.05 -10.73
CA VAL A 81 1.47 -8.09 -9.79
C VAL A 81 -0.05 -8.23 -9.76
N GLU A 82 -0.82 -7.20 -10.18
CA GLU A 82 -2.28 -7.33 -10.32
C GLU A 82 -2.71 -8.47 -11.26
N LYS A 83 -1.82 -8.90 -12.16
CA LYS A 83 -2.06 -9.98 -13.14
C LYS A 83 -1.68 -11.37 -12.60
N GLU A 84 -1.12 -11.43 -11.39
CA GLU A 84 -0.51 -12.63 -10.79
C GLU A 84 -1.23 -13.10 -9.51
N ILE A 85 -2.32 -12.44 -9.14
CA ILE A 85 -3.10 -12.69 -7.93
C ILE A 85 -4.53 -13.12 -8.27
N ASP A 86 -5.14 -13.92 -7.41
CA ASP A 86 -6.55 -14.36 -7.54
C ASP A 86 -7.48 -13.57 -6.59
N THR A 87 -7.27 -12.25 -6.57
CA THR A 87 -8.10 -11.30 -5.81
C THR A 87 -8.01 -9.91 -6.46
N VAL A 88 -8.68 -8.93 -5.87
CA VAL A 88 -8.63 -7.52 -6.28
C VAL A 88 -8.00 -6.68 -5.18
N PHE A 89 -7.45 -5.52 -5.57
CA PHE A 89 -7.04 -4.51 -4.62
C PHE A 89 -7.36 -3.10 -5.09
N SER A 90 -7.39 -2.18 -4.13
CA SER A 90 -7.44 -0.75 -4.36
C SER A 90 -6.20 -0.10 -3.75
N VAL A 91 -5.63 0.86 -4.49
CA VAL A 91 -4.43 1.61 -4.08
C VAL A 91 -4.86 2.90 -3.40
N GLY A 92 -4.35 3.13 -2.18
CA GLY A 92 -4.46 4.42 -1.50
C GLY A 92 -3.16 5.19 -1.66
N LEU A 93 -3.25 6.44 -2.09
CA LEU A 93 -2.11 7.36 -2.13
C LEU A 93 -2.23 8.36 -0.98
N ILE A 94 -1.16 8.48 -0.20
CA ILE A 94 -1.06 9.42 0.91
C ILE A 94 0.13 10.33 0.60
N SER A 95 -0.17 11.59 0.30
CA SER A 95 0.85 12.58 -0.08
C SER A 95 0.51 13.94 0.54
N ARG A 96 1.55 14.74 0.77
CA ARG A 96 1.36 16.17 1.00
C ARG A 96 1.02 16.81 -0.34
N VAL A 97 0.04 17.70 -0.33
CA VAL A 97 -0.46 18.39 -1.52
C VAL A 97 -0.24 19.89 -1.39
N ASP A 98 -0.18 20.58 -2.51
CA ASP A 98 -0.16 22.04 -2.57
C ASP A 98 -1.58 22.64 -2.38
N GLU A 99 -1.70 23.96 -2.56
CA GLU A 99 -2.97 24.68 -2.45
C GLU A 99 -4.03 24.29 -3.49
N ASN A 100 -3.61 23.67 -4.60
CA ASN A 100 -4.48 23.16 -5.66
C ASN A 100 -4.86 21.69 -5.44
N GLY A 101 -4.28 21.03 -4.43
CA GLY A 101 -4.47 19.61 -4.18
C GLY A 101 -3.58 18.72 -5.04
N ASP A 102 -2.59 19.28 -5.74
CA ASP A 102 -1.67 18.53 -6.58
C ASP A 102 -0.45 18.01 -5.79
N CYS A 103 0.13 16.91 -6.28
CA CYS A 103 1.39 16.38 -5.79
C CYS A 103 2.06 15.50 -6.86
N LYS A 104 3.36 15.20 -6.68
CA LYS A 104 4.15 14.42 -7.63
C LYS A 104 3.57 13.04 -7.93
N ALA A 105 2.95 12.41 -6.93
CA ALA A 105 2.33 11.11 -7.10
C ALA A 105 1.19 11.12 -8.15
N LEU A 106 0.46 12.23 -8.31
CA LEU A 106 -0.59 12.36 -9.32
C LEU A 106 -0.02 12.46 -10.74
N GLU A 107 1.13 13.13 -10.92
CA GLU A 107 1.83 13.15 -12.21
C GLU A 107 2.25 11.73 -12.64
N PHE A 108 2.71 10.91 -11.68
CA PHE A 108 3.06 9.52 -11.97
C PHE A 108 1.86 8.67 -12.39
N LEU A 109 0.65 8.97 -11.90
CA LEU A 109 -0.56 8.31 -12.38
C LEU A 109 -0.81 8.62 -13.85
N ASP A 110 -0.74 9.90 -14.24
CA ASP A 110 -0.92 10.32 -15.63
C ASP A 110 0.10 9.67 -16.56
N GLU A 111 1.37 9.67 -16.17
CA GLU A 111 2.46 9.05 -16.93
C GLU A 111 2.31 7.53 -17.11
N LEU A 112 1.59 6.87 -16.20
CA LEU A 112 1.29 5.44 -16.25
C LEU A 112 -0.09 5.14 -16.86
N GLY A 113 -0.84 6.16 -17.26
CA GLY A 113 -2.20 6.00 -17.78
C GLY A 113 -3.20 5.51 -16.73
N ILE A 114 -2.93 5.76 -15.45
CA ILE A 114 -3.84 5.46 -14.35
C ILE A 114 -4.72 6.69 -14.12
N GLU A 115 -6.04 6.51 -14.07
CA GLU A 115 -6.95 7.62 -13.80
C GLU A 115 -6.70 8.24 -12.43
N ARG A 116 -6.65 9.59 -12.38
CA ARG A 116 -6.53 10.32 -11.12
C ARG A 116 -7.75 10.05 -10.22
N PRO A 117 -7.56 9.99 -8.88
CA PRO A 117 -8.67 9.86 -7.95
C PRO A 117 -9.57 11.10 -8.00
N HIS A 118 -10.88 10.88 -8.12
CA HIS A 118 -11.88 11.95 -8.13
C HIS A 118 -12.28 12.44 -6.73
N ARG A 119 -11.88 11.71 -5.68
CA ARG A 119 -12.19 11.99 -4.27
C ARG A 119 -10.97 11.72 -3.41
N GLY A 120 -10.82 12.49 -2.35
CA GLY A 120 -9.76 12.30 -1.37
C GLY A 120 -10.22 12.73 0.03
N LYS A 121 -9.46 12.33 1.04
CA LYS A 121 -9.61 12.82 2.41
C LYS A 121 -8.42 13.72 2.71
N VAL A 122 -8.68 14.99 2.98
CA VAL A 122 -7.64 15.96 3.37
C VAL A 122 -7.57 15.98 4.89
N ASN A 123 -6.37 15.76 5.44
CA ASN A 123 -6.09 16.06 6.84
C ASN A 123 -5.58 17.51 6.93
N PRO A 124 -6.35 18.45 7.51
CA PRO A 124 -5.95 19.86 7.60
C PRO A 124 -4.87 20.13 8.66
N GLY A 125 -4.38 19.11 9.37
CA GLY A 125 -3.32 19.25 10.37
C GLY A 125 -3.74 20.03 11.63
N LEU A 126 -5.05 20.12 11.90
CA LEU A 126 -5.58 20.87 13.05
C LEU A 126 -5.32 20.18 14.39
N GLY A 127 -4.92 18.90 14.37
CA GLY A 127 -4.46 18.18 15.55
C GLY A 127 -3.06 18.62 15.93
N LYS A 128 -2.95 19.65 16.77
CA LYS A 128 -1.74 19.88 17.56
C LYS A 128 -1.78 18.94 18.76
N PRO A 129 -0.68 18.28 19.16
CA PRO A 129 -0.65 17.64 20.46
C PRO A 129 -1.00 18.67 21.53
N LEU A 130 -1.84 18.30 22.50
CA LEU A 130 -2.30 19.21 23.57
C LEU A 130 -1.16 19.60 24.54
N SER A 131 0.05 19.11 24.31
CA SER A 131 1.25 19.46 25.06
C SER A 131 2.50 19.16 24.21
N LEU A 132 3.49 20.04 24.26
CA LEU A 132 4.88 19.75 23.88
C LEU A 132 5.75 19.45 25.12
N ASP A 133 5.14 19.38 26.31
CA ASP A 133 5.72 18.82 27.53
C ASP A 133 5.66 17.29 27.50
#